data_AF-A0A9E7JQ09-F1
#
_entry.id   AF-A0A9E7JQ09-F1
#
_cell.length_a   1.000
_cell.length_b   1.000
_cell.length_c   1.000
_cell.angle_alpha   90.00
_cell.angle_beta   90.00
_cell.angle_gamma   90.00
#
_symmetry.space_group_name_H-M   'P 1'
#
loop_
_entity.id
_entity.type
_entity.pdbx_description
1 polymer ?
#
loop_
_entity_poly.entity_id
_entity_poly.type
_entity_poly.pdbx_seq_one_letter_code
_entity_poly.pdbx_strand_id
1 'polypeptide(L)'
;MSAPPPPTARPTSKLCWSCSFVIATACYGSDESQFPPNNLFAAAGDAIWDNGASCGRRYLVRCLSSATPGACMDSSTVEVTVVDYAPSLVSAPSAVGATMVLSETAFGMISQSSANEINIEFTQV
;
A
#
# COMPACT_ATOMS: atom_id res chain seq x y z
N MET A 1 13.36 51.70 -4.45
CA MET A 1 14.16 50.78 -3.62
C MET A 1 13.27 49.59 -3.32
N SER A 2 13.21 48.64 -4.25
CA SER A 2 12.31 47.49 -4.14
C SER A 2 13.01 46.40 -3.34
N ALA A 3 12.38 45.97 -2.26
CA ALA A 3 12.86 44.87 -1.43
C ALA A 3 12.96 43.56 -2.24
N PRO A 4 13.91 42.68 -1.94
CA PRO A 4 13.99 41.35 -2.57
C PRO A 4 12.76 40.50 -2.21
N PRO A 5 12.30 39.60 -3.12
CA PRO A 5 11.20 38.69 -2.82
C PRO A 5 11.59 37.66 -1.75
N PRO A 6 10.64 37.15 -0.95
CA PRO A 6 10.90 36.11 0.04
C PRO A 6 11.28 34.78 -0.64
N PRO A 7 12.08 33.92 0.03
CA PRO A 7 12.43 32.61 -0.51
C PRO A 7 11.18 31.74 -0.64
N THR A 8 11.02 31.14 -1.82
CA THR A 8 10.01 30.13 -2.13
C THR A 8 10.19 28.90 -1.25
N ALA A 9 9.32 28.72 -0.27
CA ALA A 9 9.24 27.51 0.53
C ALA A 9 8.79 26.34 -0.38
N ARG A 10 9.73 25.48 -0.75
CA ARG A 10 9.45 24.15 -1.31
C ARG A 10 9.08 23.23 -0.14
N PRO A 11 7.86 22.69 -0.03
CA PRO A 11 7.60 21.68 0.97
C PRO A 11 8.16 20.35 0.46
N THR A 12 9.43 20.08 0.78
CA THR A 12 9.88 18.71 1.01
C THR A 12 9.15 18.19 2.24
N SER A 13 8.45 17.06 2.09
CA SER A 13 7.91 16.25 3.20
C SER A 13 6.92 16.97 4.13
N LYS A 14 5.66 17.12 3.70
CA LYS A 14 4.55 17.38 4.63
C LYS A 14 3.98 16.07 5.16
N LEU A 15 4.55 15.59 6.28
CA LEU A 15 3.73 14.97 7.33
C LEU A 15 2.78 16.07 7.81
N CYS A 16 1.46 15.92 7.63
CA CYS A 16 0.53 16.98 8.00
C CYS A 16 0.38 17.05 9.52
N TRP A 17 1.11 18.00 10.08
CA TRP A 17 1.10 18.48 11.46
C TRP A 17 -0.22 19.21 11.82
N SER A 18 -1.37 18.72 11.35
CA SER A 18 -2.69 19.18 11.75
C SER A 18 -3.73 18.10 11.45
N CYS A 19 -3.82 17.14 12.37
CA CYS A 19 -5.02 16.54 12.95
C CYS A 19 -6.40 16.77 12.27
N SER A 20 -6.50 16.46 10.97
CA SER A 20 -7.71 15.94 10.31
C SER A 20 -7.32 14.75 9.43
N PHE A 21 -6.37 13.95 9.92
CA PHE A 21 -5.92 12.71 9.31
C PHE A 21 -7.00 11.65 9.48
N VAL A 22 -8.02 11.77 8.64
CA VAL A 22 -8.72 10.61 8.15
C VAL A 22 -7.95 10.22 6.90
N ILE A 23 -7.18 9.13 6.91
CA ILE A 23 -6.86 8.48 5.64
C ILE A 23 -8.20 7.96 5.15
N ALA A 24 -8.90 8.74 4.33
CA ALA A 24 -10.13 8.30 3.72
C ALA A 24 -9.73 7.22 2.73
N THR A 25 -9.79 5.97 3.19
CA THR A 25 -9.62 4.84 2.30
C THR A 25 -10.78 4.78 1.32
N ALA A 26 -10.53 4.25 0.14
CA ALA A 26 -11.56 4.10 -0.89
C ALA A 26 -12.68 3.12 -0.48
N CYS A 27 -12.44 2.26 0.53
CA CYS A 27 -13.38 1.24 0.97
C CYS A 27 -14.41 1.74 1.99
N TYR A 28 -13.94 2.20 3.16
CA TYR A 28 -14.81 2.63 4.25
C TYR A 28 -14.41 4.00 4.81
N GLY A 29 -13.71 4.81 4.01
CA GLY A 29 -13.35 6.17 4.41
C GLY A 29 -12.49 6.18 5.68
N SER A 30 -13.02 6.75 6.76
CA SER A 30 -12.33 6.94 8.05
C SER A 30 -12.39 5.77 9.00
N ASP A 31 -13.10 4.70 8.65
CA ASP A 31 -13.38 3.64 9.59
C ASP A 31 -12.12 2.83 9.91
N GLU A 32 -11.50 3.13 11.05
CA GLU A 32 -10.32 2.40 11.54
C GLU A 32 -10.62 0.92 11.83
N SER A 33 -11.90 0.58 12.03
CA SER A 33 -12.38 -0.79 12.26
C SER A 33 -12.14 -1.72 11.07
N GLN A 34 -11.85 -1.19 9.87
CA GLN A 34 -11.52 -1.99 8.70
C GLN A 34 -10.11 -2.59 8.77
N PHE A 35 -9.20 -1.99 9.56
CA PHE A 35 -7.82 -2.44 9.64
C PHE A 35 -7.74 -3.63 10.60
N PRO A 36 -7.20 -4.77 10.14
CA PRO A 36 -7.05 -5.92 11.01
C PRO A 36 -5.95 -5.64 12.05
N PRO A 37 -6.06 -6.17 13.27
CA PRO A 37 -5.19 -5.83 14.41
C PRO A 37 -3.72 -6.24 14.22
N ASN A 38 -3.46 -7.12 13.26
CA ASN A 38 -2.13 -7.59 12.87
C ASN A 38 -1.48 -6.71 11.78
N ASN A 39 -2.11 -5.60 11.40
CA ASN A 39 -1.66 -4.72 10.31
C ASN A 39 -1.46 -5.46 8.98
N LEU A 40 -2.18 -6.56 8.75
CA LEU A 40 -2.13 -7.33 7.50
C LEU A 40 -3.21 -6.85 6.54
N PHE A 41 -2.94 -5.72 5.92
CA PHE A 41 -3.84 -5.11 4.94
C PHE A 41 -3.11 -4.82 3.63
N ALA A 42 -3.90 -4.59 2.59
CA ALA A 42 -3.46 -4.24 1.26
C ALA A 42 -4.39 -3.20 0.63
N ALA A 43 -3.87 -2.46 -0.34
CA ALA A 43 -4.65 -1.66 -1.26
C ALA A 43 -4.77 -2.39 -2.60
N ALA A 44 -5.98 -2.48 -3.15
CA ALA A 44 -6.23 -3.12 -4.43
C ALA A 44 -5.83 -2.19 -5.59
N GLY A 45 -5.10 -2.70 -6.57
CA GLY A 45 -4.86 -2.01 -7.83
C GLY A 45 -6.04 -2.16 -8.80
N ASP A 46 -5.99 -1.44 -9.92
CA ASP A 46 -7.06 -1.42 -10.94
C ASP A 46 -7.51 -2.83 -11.37
N ALA A 47 -6.58 -3.78 -11.44
CA ALA A 47 -6.85 -5.14 -11.89
C ALA A 47 -7.76 -5.96 -10.96
N ILE A 48 -7.77 -5.66 -9.65
CA ILE A 48 -8.58 -6.39 -8.67
C ILE A 48 -9.57 -5.49 -7.92
N TRP A 49 -9.54 -4.17 -8.11
CA TRP A 49 -10.38 -3.23 -7.38
C TRP A 49 -11.88 -3.47 -7.57
N ASP A 50 -12.29 -3.80 -8.80
CA ASP A 50 -13.67 -4.10 -9.16
C ASP A 50 -14.67 -3.03 -8.68
N ASN A 51 -14.35 -1.74 -8.91
CA ASN A 51 -15.14 -0.58 -8.46
C ASN A 51 -15.47 -0.58 -6.95
N GLY A 52 -14.57 -1.12 -6.12
CA GLY A 52 -14.74 -1.19 -4.67
C GLY A 52 -15.41 -2.47 -4.19
N ALA A 53 -15.78 -3.39 -5.08
CA ALA A 53 -16.33 -4.69 -4.70
C ALA A 53 -15.28 -5.56 -3.97
N SER A 54 -13.99 -5.23 -4.08
CA SER A 54 -12.90 -5.91 -3.37
C SER A 54 -12.66 -5.43 -1.95
N CYS A 55 -13.34 -4.38 -1.50
CA CYS A 55 -13.26 -3.90 -0.14
C CYS A 55 -13.68 -4.96 0.89
N GLY A 56 -12.87 -5.13 1.92
CA GLY A 56 -13.08 -6.16 2.95
C GLY A 56 -12.81 -7.59 2.49
N ARG A 57 -12.42 -7.82 1.22
CA ARG A 57 -12.04 -9.15 0.74
C ARG A 57 -10.67 -9.54 1.28
N ARG A 58 -10.53 -10.83 1.55
CA ARG A 58 -9.28 -11.44 2.00
C ARG A 58 -8.61 -12.15 0.84
N TYR A 59 -7.30 -11.97 0.77
CA TYR A 59 -6.45 -12.61 -0.22
C TYR A 59 -5.28 -13.28 0.48
N LEU A 60 -5.01 -14.53 0.13
CA LEU A 60 -3.74 -15.17 0.40
C LEU A 60 -2.75 -14.71 -0.65
N VAL A 61 -1.65 -14.09 -0.22
CA VAL A 61 -0.61 -13.54 -1.08
C VAL A 61 0.70 -14.23 -0.75
N ARG A 62 1.44 -14.63 -1.79
CA ARG A 62 2.79 -15.19 -1.66
C ARG A 62 3.73 -14.61 -2.70
N CYS A 63 5.01 -14.58 -2.38
CA CYS A 63 6.04 -14.18 -3.33
C CYS A 63 6.26 -15.29 -4.35
N LEU A 64 6.21 -14.95 -5.64
CA LEU A 64 6.56 -15.86 -6.74
C LEU A 64 8.01 -15.63 -7.19
N SER A 65 8.38 -14.37 -7.40
CA SER A 65 9.70 -13.97 -7.87
C SER A 65 9.93 -12.49 -7.58
N SER A 66 11.19 -12.05 -7.61
CA SER A 66 11.58 -10.67 -7.36
C SER A 66 12.73 -10.28 -8.27
N ALA A 67 12.81 -9.00 -8.65
CA ALA A 67 13.96 -8.49 -9.39
C ALA A 67 15.27 -8.60 -8.58
N THR A 68 15.16 -8.47 -7.26
CA THR A 68 16.27 -8.71 -6.33
C THR A 68 16.43 -10.22 -6.09
N PRO A 69 17.60 -10.82 -6.40
CA PRO A 69 17.83 -12.25 -6.18
C PRO A 69 17.71 -12.62 -4.70
N GLY A 70 16.92 -13.65 -4.40
CA GLY A 70 16.76 -14.17 -3.03
C GLY A 70 15.94 -13.29 -2.10
N ALA A 71 15.16 -12.33 -2.62
CA ALA A 71 14.32 -11.49 -1.77
C ALA A 71 12.99 -12.15 -1.38
N CYS A 72 12.41 -13.01 -2.22
CA CYS A 72 11.25 -13.82 -1.81
C CYS A 72 11.61 -14.75 -0.65
N MET A 73 10.77 -14.79 0.37
CA MET A 73 10.87 -15.83 1.40
C MET A 73 10.22 -17.12 0.89
N ASP A 74 10.93 -18.24 1.04
CA ASP A 74 10.43 -19.53 0.56
C ASP A 74 9.19 -19.96 1.34
N SER A 75 8.12 -20.35 0.63
CA SER A 75 6.86 -20.88 1.19
C SER A 75 6.10 -19.97 2.17
N SER A 76 6.45 -18.69 2.25
CA SER A 76 5.70 -17.71 3.04
C SER A 76 4.47 -17.22 2.29
N THR A 77 3.30 -17.43 2.90
CA THR A 77 2.02 -16.90 2.43
C THR A 77 1.40 -16.05 3.54
N VAL A 78 0.90 -14.88 3.19
CA VAL A 78 0.22 -13.96 4.10
C VAL A 78 -1.23 -13.77 3.70
N GLU A 79 -2.14 -13.79 4.67
CA GLU A 79 -3.51 -13.35 4.46
C GLU A 79 -3.57 -11.83 4.65
N VAL A 80 -4.01 -11.10 3.62
CA VAL A 80 -4.22 -9.65 3.68
C VAL A 80 -5.67 -9.31 3.37
N THR A 81 -6.16 -8.27 4.03
CA THR A 81 -7.48 -7.70 3.75
C THR A 81 -7.34 -6.46 2.89
N VAL A 82 -8.14 -6.34 1.83
CA VAL A 82 -8.19 -5.11 1.02
C VAL A 82 -8.96 -4.04 1.77
N VAL A 83 -8.28 -2.96 2.10
CA VAL A 83 -8.83 -1.83 2.85
C VAL A 83 -8.79 -0.51 2.08
N ASP A 84 -8.07 -0.46 0.94
CA ASP A 84 -7.93 0.78 0.16
C ASP A 84 -7.74 0.49 -1.35
N TYR A 85 -7.67 1.56 -2.14
CA TYR A 85 -7.41 1.52 -3.58
C TYR A 85 -6.04 2.12 -3.89
N ALA A 86 -5.16 1.34 -4.52
CA ALA A 86 -3.76 1.71 -4.74
C ALA A 86 -3.58 3.02 -5.54
N PRO A 87 -4.34 3.30 -6.60
CA PRO A 87 -4.27 4.57 -7.31
C PRO A 87 -4.81 5.79 -6.54
N SER A 88 -5.62 5.60 -5.50
CA SER A 88 -6.04 6.72 -4.63
C SER A 88 -5.09 6.99 -3.47
N LEU A 89 -4.04 6.17 -3.30
CA LEU A 89 -3.03 6.41 -2.28
C LEU A 89 -2.27 7.70 -2.59
N VAL A 90 -2.07 8.52 -1.54
CA VAL A 90 -1.24 9.73 -1.61
C VAL A 90 0.24 9.37 -1.88
N SER A 91 0.64 8.17 -1.46
CA SER A 91 1.95 7.59 -1.73
C SER A 91 1.89 6.74 -3.00
N ALA A 92 2.81 6.98 -3.93
CA ALA A 92 2.88 6.20 -5.15
C ALA A 92 3.18 4.72 -4.84
N PRO A 93 2.51 3.78 -5.52
CA PRO A 93 2.84 2.36 -5.42
C PRO A 93 4.28 2.11 -5.90
N SER A 94 4.91 1.06 -5.40
CA SER A 94 6.29 0.70 -5.76
C SER A 94 6.49 0.43 -7.26
N ALA A 95 5.42 0.04 -7.95
CA ALA A 95 5.39 -0.16 -9.40
C ALA A 95 4.10 0.43 -9.99
N VAL A 96 4.22 1.04 -11.17
CA VAL A 96 3.06 1.53 -11.93
C VAL A 96 2.26 0.32 -12.42
N GLY A 97 0.97 0.29 -12.09
CA GLY A 97 0.10 -0.85 -12.42
C GLY A 97 0.25 -2.06 -11.49
N ALA A 98 0.81 -1.87 -10.29
CA ALA A 98 0.83 -2.92 -9.27
C ALA A 98 -0.58 -3.47 -9.01
N THR A 99 -0.73 -4.81 -9.02
CA THR A 99 -2.01 -5.46 -8.80
C THR A 99 -2.55 -5.21 -7.39
N MET A 100 -1.67 -5.13 -6.40
CA MET A 100 -2.01 -4.70 -5.05
C MET A 100 -0.77 -4.12 -4.35
N VAL A 101 -1.00 -3.23 -3.39
CA VAL A 101 0.04 -2.65 -2.54
C VAL A 101 -0.13 -3.24 -1.16
N LEU A 102 0.87 -3.98 -0.69
CA LEU A 102 0.84 -4.58 0.64
C LEU A 102 1.33 -3.58 1.70
N SER A 103 0.79 -3.69 2.91
CA SER A 103 1.36 -3.05 4.09
C SER A 103 2.80 -3.52 4.33
N GLU A 104 3.63 -2.70 5.00
CA GLU A 104 5.02 -3.05 5.32
C GLU A 104 5.12 -4.36 6.11
N THR A 105 4.17 -4.60 7.02
CA THR A 105 4.11 -5.85 7.80
C THR A 105 3.85 -7.05 6.90
N ALA A 106 2.84 -6.98 6.02
CA ALA A 106 2.52 -8.08 5.11
C ALA A 106 3.64 -8.31 4.09
N PHE A 107 4.24 -7.25 3.56
CA PHE A 107 5.37 -7.32 2.64
C PHE A 107 6.58 -8.00 3.31
N GLY A 108 6.93 -7.60 4.53
CA GLY A 108 8.04 -8.16 5.30
C GLY A 108 7.88 -9.64 5.67
N MET A 109 6.65 -10.18 5.62
CA MET A 109 6.41 -11.61 5.85
C MET A 109 6.64 -12.47 4.61
N ILE A 110 6.52 -11.91 3.40
CA ILE A 110 6.68 -12.67 2.15
C ILE A 110 7.93 -12.29 1.34
N SER A 111 8.53 -11.15 1.64
CA SER A 111 9.71 -10.65 0.97
C SER A 111 10.63 -9.95 1.97
N GLN A 112 11.92 -10.03 1.70
CA GLN A 112 12.91 -9.19 2.33
C GLN A 112 12.70 -7.72 1.91
N SER A 113 12.97 -6.80 2.83
CA SER A 113 12.94 -5.35 2.60
C SER A 113 13.98 -4.83 1.60
N SER A 114 14.80 -5.73 1.04
CA SER A 114 15.77 -5.47 -0.04
C SER A 114 15.14 -5.45 -1.44
N ALA A 115 13.90 -5.93 -1.59
CA ALA A 115 13.15 -5.81 -2.84
C ALA A 115 12.30 -4.53 -2.83
N ASN A 116 12.42 -3.74 -3.90
CA ASN A 116 11.51 -2.62 -4.17
C ASN A 116 10.16 -3.10 -4.71
N GLU A 117 10.17 -4.18 -5.49
CA GLU A 117 9.00 -4.79 -6.11
C GLU A 117 9.14 -6.32 -6.12
N ILE A 118 8.01 -7.00 -6.02
CA ILE A 118 7.93 -8.46 -6.08
C ILE A 118 6.75 -8.86 -6.96
N ASN A 119 6.94 -9.94 -7.71
CA ASN A 119 5.87 -10.65 -8.39
C ASN A 119 5.21 -11.56 -7.37
N ILE A 120 3.90 -11.37 -7.17
CA ILE A 120 3.11 -12.12 -6.21
C ILE A 120 2.11 -13.02 -6.91
N GLU A 121 1.79 -14.14 -6.26
CA GLU A 121 0.58 -14.91 -6.52
C GLU A 121 -0.44 -14.55 -5.44
N PHE A 122 -1.69 -14.35 -5.84
CA PHE A 122 -2.77 -14.06 -4.91
C PHE A 122 -3.99 -14.91 -5.20
N THR A 123 -4.71 -15.32 -4.15
CA THR A 123 -5.96 -16.09 -4.27
C THR A 123 -6.95 -15.61 -3.22
N GLN A 124 -8.20 -15.38 -3.64
CA GLN A 124 -9.26 -14.96 -2.73
C GLN A 124 -9.69 -16.15 -1.84
N VAL A 125 -9.97 -15.88 -0.55
CA VAL A 125 -10.46 -16.87 0.43
C VAL A 125 -11.83 -16.52 0.98
#